data_AF-A0A5K1GIG8-F1
#
_entry.id   AF-A0A5K1GIG8-F1
#
_cell.length_a   1.000
_cell.length_b   1.000
_cell.length_c   1.000
_cell.angle_alpha   90.00
_cell.angle_beta   90.00
_cell.angle_gamma   90.00
#
_symmetry.space_group_name_H-M   'P 1'
#
loop_
_entity.id
_entity.type
_entity.pdbx_description
1 polymer ?
#
loop_
_entity_poly.entity_id
_entity_poly.type
_entity_poly.pdbx_seq_one_letter_code
_entity_poly.pdbx_strand_id
1 'polypeptide(L)' 'ILWPGSGWKPVPLVDIIEGTAVKRTYQKALLCLHPDKLQQKDATVHQKYIAEKVFDIVQ' A
#
# COMPACT_ATOMS: atom_id res chain seq x y z
N ILE A 1 -4.09 9.39 0.41
CA ILE A 1 -4.10 8.57 1.66
C ILE A 1 -2.74 7.97 2.00
N LEU A 2 -1.81 7.79 1.06
CA LEU A 2 -0.38 7.53 1.36
C LEU A 2 0.50 8.75 1.08
N TRP A 3 1.70 8.78 1.67
CA TRP A 3 2.64 9.90 1.53
C TRP A 3 3.41 9.86 0.19
N PRO A 4 3.88 11.03 -0.28
CA PRO A 4 4.78 11.11 -1.44
C PRO A 4 6.04 10.25 -1.21
N GLY A 5 6.39 9.39 -2.17
CA GLY A 5 7.54 8.48 -2.06
C GLY A 5 7.24 7.07 -1.52
N SER A 6 6.01 6.82 -1.04
CA SER A 6 5.56 5.47 -0.63
C SER A 6 5.67 4.42 -1.74
N GLY A 7 5.72 4.85 -3.01
CA GLY A 7 5.77 3.96 -4.19
C GLY A 7 4.39 3.46 -4.61
N TRP A 8 3.35 3.82 -3.86
CA TRP A 8 1.97 3.57 -4.23
C TRP A 8 1.55 4.45 -5.40
N LYS A 9 0.96 3.82 -6.42
CA LYS A 9 0.31 4.52 -7.53
C LYS A 9 -1.19 4.33 -7.41
N PRO A 10 -2.00 5.40 -7.44
CA PRO A 10 -3.44 5.25 -7.45
C PRO A 10 -3.86 4.44 -8.67
N VAL A 11 -4.67 3.40 -8.43
CA VAL A 11 -5.20 2.53 -9.48
C VAL A 11 -6.66 2.92 -9.71
N PRO A 12 -7.06 3.29 -10.93
CA PRO A 12 -8.44 3.65 -11.22
C PRO A 12 -9.35 2.41 -11.13
N LEU A 13 -10.62 2.62 -10.79
CA LEU A 13 -11.60 1.54 -10.64
C LEU A 13 -11.74 0.68 -11.92
N VAL A 14 -11.56 1.29 -13.09
CA VAL A 14 -11.60 0.59 -14.38
C VAL A 14 -10.49 -0.46 -14.53
N ASP A 15 -9.36 -0.28 -13.84
CA ASP A 15 -8.22 -1.20 -13.88
C ASP A 15 -8.33 -2.34 -12.85
N ILE A 16 -9.38 -2.35 -12.02
CA ILE A 16 -9.62 -3.37 -10.98
C ILE A 16 -11.00 -4.03 -11.13
N ILE A 17 -11.49 -4.12 -12.37
CA ILE A 17 -12.74 -4.83 -12.69
C ILE A 17 -12.50 -6.35 -12.70
N GLU A 18 -11.36 -6.80 -13.24
CA GLU A 18 -11.02 -8.22 -13.32
C GLU A 18 -10.41 -8.75 -12.01
N GLY A 19 -10.78 -9.97 -11.61
CA GLY A 19 -10.28 -10.59 -10.37
C GLY A 19 -8.75 -10.73 -10.31
N THR A 20 -8.10 -10.94 -11.47
CA THR A 20 -6.64 -10.95 -11.61
C THR A 20 -6.01 -9.58 -11.30
N ALA A 21 -6.65 -8.50 -11.75
CA ALA A 21 -6.21 -7.14 -11.54
C ALA A 21 -6.45 -6.67 -10.10
N VAL A 22 -7.57 -7.08 -9.49
CA VAL A 22 -7.83 -6.90 -8.05
C VAL A 22 -6.72 -7.57 -7.23
N LYS A 23 -6.45 -8.85 -7.47
CA LYS A 23 -5.42 -9.62 -6.74
C LYS A 23 -4.04 -8.99 -6.87
N ARG A 24 -3.67 -8.52 -8.07
CA ARG A 24 -2.39 -7.86 -8.32
C ARG A 24 -2.28 -6.53 -7.59
N THR A 25 -3.35 -5.73 -7.59
CA THR A 25 -3.37 -4.43 -6.92
C THR A 25 -3.35 -4.60 -5.40
N TYR A 26 -4.08 -5.57 -4.89
CA TYR A 26 -4.07 -5.98 -3.49
C TYR A 26 -2.66 -6.38 -3.02
N GLN A 27 -1.98 -7.26 -3.75
CA GLN A 27 -0.60 -7.65 -3.44
C GLN A 27 0.37 -6.47 -3.45
N LYS A 28 0.22 -5.55 -4.41
CA LYS A 28 1.04 -4.32 -4.43
C LYS A 28 0.76 -3.43 -3.22
N ALA A 29 -0.49 -3.35 -2.75
CA ALA A 29 -0.87 -2.57 -1.58
C ALA A 29 -0.21 -3.14 -0.33
N LEU A 30 -0.32 -4.45 -0.13
CA LEU A 30 0.34 -5.16 0.98
C LEU A 30 1.84 -4.92 0.97
N LEU A 31 2.51 -5.03 -0.18
CA LEU A 31 3.95 -4.78 -0.29
C LEU A 31 4.34 -3.33 0.04
N CYS A 32 3.54 -2.35 -0.36
CA CYS A 32 3.82 -0.95 -0.05
C CYS A 32 3.63 -0.62 1.43
N LEU A 33 2.69 -1.30 2.09
CA LEU A 33 2.34 -1.12 3.49
C LEU A 33 3.17 -2.03 4.43
N HIS A 34 3.89 -3.01 3.88
CA HIS A 34 4.64 -3.97 4.68
C HIS A 34 5.78 -3.28 5.45
N PRO A 35 5.95 -3.57 6.76
CA PRO A 35 6.93 -2.89 7.61
C PRO A 35 8.36 -3.00 7.09
N ASP A 36 8.75 -4.10 6.45
CA ASP A 36 10.07 -4.26 5.79
C ASP A 36 10.33 -3.20 4.70
N LYS A 37 9.32 -2.91 3.87
CA LYS A 37 9.45 -1.91 2.80
C LYS A 37 9.43 -0.49 3.33
N LEU A 38 8.76 -0.26 4.45
CA LEU A 38 8.80 1.02 5.17
C LEU A 38 10.16 1.24 5.84
N GLN A 39 10.73 0.19 6.41
CA GLN A 39 12.06 0.20 7.01
C GLN A 39 13.14 0.52 5.97
N GLN A 40 13.05 -0.06 4.77
CA GLN A 40 13.97 0.21 3.65
C GLN A 40 13.90 1.64 3.10
N LYS A 41 12.83 2.39 3.39
CA LYS A 41 12.58 3.74 2.87
C LYS A 41 12.76 4.84 3.92
N ASP A 42 13.36 4.53 5.07
CA ASP A 42 13.48 5.43 6.22
C ASP A 42 12.14 6.09 6.57
N ALA A 43 11.06 5.28 6.57
CA ALA A 43 9.73 5.79 6.86
C ALA A 43 9.64 6.34 8.29
N THR A 44 9.09 7.55 8.42
CA THR A 44 8.93 8.20 9.73
C THR A 44 7.94 7.45 10.62
N VAL A 45 7.98 7.67 11.93
CA VAL A 45 7.07 7.03 12.89
C VAL A 45 5.59 7.24 12.51
N HIS A 46 5.23 8.43 12.04
CA HIS A 46 3.88 8.71 11.53
C HIS A 46 3.52 7.88 10.29
N GLN A 47 4.47 7.69 9.37
CA GLN A 47 4.24 6.89 8.16
C GLN A 47 4.05 5.41 8.50
N LYS A 48 4.83 4.88 9.45
CA LYS A 48 4.65 3.51 9.96
C LYS A 48 3.27 3.33 10.61
N TYR A 49 2.84 4.29 11.42
CA TYR A 49 1.51 4.27 12.05
C TYR A 49 0.37 4.27 11.02
N ILE A 50 0.45 5.16 10.01
CA ILE A 50 -0.57 5.21 8.95
C ILE A 50 -0.59 3.88 8.18
N ALA A 51 0.58 3.34 7.85
CA ALA A 51 0.64 2.08 7.11
C ALA A 51 0.06 0.91 7.91
N GLU A 52 0.34 0.82 9.21
CA GLU A 52 -0.23 -0.21 10.09
C GLU A 52 -1.77 -0.13 10.11
N LYS A 53 -2.32 1.08 10.30
CA LYS A 53 -3.78 1.28 10.30
C LYS A 53 -4.43 0.96 8.96
N VAL A 54 -3.77 1.30 7.85
CA VAL A 54 -4.29 0.98 6.51
C VAL A 54 -4.14 -0.51 6.21
N PHE A 55 -3.07 -1.16 6.67
CA PHE A 55 -2.85 -2.59 6.50
C PHE A 55 -3.94 -3.42 7.19
N ASP A 56 -4.32 -3.06 8.42
CA ASP A 56 -5.43 -3.70 9.16
C ASP A 56 -6.78 -3.63 8.44
N ILE A 57 -7.05 -2.54 7.71
CA ILE A 57 -8.31 -2.36 6.96
C ILE A 57 -8.33 -3.22 5.70
N VAL A 58 -7.16 -3.45 5.11
CA VAL A 58 -7.02 -4.15 3.84
C VAL A 58 -6.88 -5.65 4.04
N GLN A 59 -6.42 -6.13 5.21
CA GLN A 59 -6.19 -7.55 5.51
C GLN A 59 -7.46 -8.40 5.59
#